data_AF-A0A8T4ERW0-F1
#
_entry.id   AF-A0A8T4ERW0-F1
#
_cell.length_a   1.000
_cell.length_b   1.000
_cell.length_c   1.000
_cell.angle_alpha   90.00
_cell.angle_beta   90.00
_cell.angle_gamma   90.00
#
_symmetry.space_group_name_H-M   'P 1'
#
loop_
_entity.id
_entity.type
_entity.pdbx_description
1 polymer ?
#
loop_
_entity_poly.entity_id
_entity_poly.type
_entity_poly.pdbx_seq_one_letter_code
_entity_poly.pdbx_strand_id
1 'polypeptide(L)'
;MSNGLLGGDPAEMQSMAAQFTQQADQVRATMASLDREASKVGTVWTGTGAERFREAWQSYRAAFQRMSEELNEASRVINTYRTNIESATR
;
A
#
# COMPACT_ATOMS: atom_id res chain seq x y z
N MET A 1 22.83 18.77 25.93
CA MET A 1 23.41 18.29 24.65
C MET A 1 22.32 17.54 23.89
N SER A 2 21.43 18.26 23.21
CA SER A 2 20.33 17.70 22.42
C SER A 2 20.64 17.93 20.95
N ASN A 3 21.55 17.12 20.40
CA ASN A 3 21.98 17.19 19.00
C ASN A 3 21.42 16.06 18.13
N GLY A 4 20.65 15.12 18.69
CA GLY A 4 20.08 13.96 17.97
C GLY A 4 18.62 14.11 17.50
N LEU A 5 17.99 15.26 17.72
CA LEU A 5 16.55 15.50 17.48
C LEU A 5 16.24 16.40 16.28
N LEU A 6 17.26 16.89 15.58
CA LEU A 6 17.10 17.71 14.38
C LEU A 6 16.90 16.79 13.16
N GLY A 7 15.74 16.16 13.05
CA GLY A 7 15.29 15.49 11.80
C GLY A 7 14.60 14.14 11.94
N GLY A 8 14.85 13.37 13.01
CA GLY A 8 14.35 11.99 13.18
C GLY A 8 15.48 10.97 13.24
N ASP A 9 15.19 9.73 13.67
CA ASP A 9 16.14 8.62 13.71
C ASP A 9 16.15 7.88 12.35
N PRO A 10 17.26 7.91 11.58
CA PRO A 10 17.33 7.26 10.26
C PRO A 10 17.05 5.76 10.27
N ALA A 11 17.41 5.05 11.34
CA ALA A 11 17.18 3.62 11.46
C ALA A 11 15.69 3.31 11.65
N GLU A 12 15.01 4.08 12.52
CA GLU A 12 13.56 3.98 12.69
C GLU A 12 12.81 4.37 11.41
N MET A 13 13.26 5.42 10.71
CA MET A 13 12.68 5.81 9.42
C MET A 13 12.84 4.71 8.35
N GLN A 14 13.99 4.03 8.31
CA GLN A 14 14.18 2.89 7.42
C GLN A 14 13.21 1.75 7.75
N SER A 15 13.04 1.43 9.04
CA SER A 15 12.06 0.43 9.51
C SER A 15 10.64 0.81 9.10
N MET A 16 10.25 2.07 9.27
CA MET A 16 8.95 2.58 8.84
C MET A 16 8.74 2.41 7.34
N ALA A 17 9.70 2.85 6.50
CA ALA A 17 9.59 2.73 5.04
C ALA A 17 9.48 1.26 4.57
N ALA A 18 10.18 0.34 5.24
CA ALA A 18 10.09 -1.09 4.98
C ALA A 18 8.69 -1.63 5.30
N GLN A 19 8.11 -1.24 6.44
CA GLN A 19 6.75 -1.65 6.82
C GLN A 19 5.71 -1.16 5.81
N PHE A 20 5.78 0.10 5.36
CA PHE A 20 4.85 0.62 4.33
C PHE A 20 4.94 -0.19 3.03
N THR A 21 6.15 -0.55 2.59
CA THR A 21 6.36 -1.40 1.41
C THR A 21 5.74 -2.78 1.61
N GLN A 22 5.99 -3.42 2.77
CA GLN A 22 5.45 -4.72 3.11
C GLN A 22 3.91 -4.72 3.11
N GLN A 23 3.29 -3.68 3.69
CA GLN A 23 1.83 -3.56 3.70
C GLN A 23 1.27 -3.32 2.29
N ALA A 24 1.97 -2.57 1.43
CA ALA A 24 1.57 -2.40 0.04
C ALA A 24 1.53 -3.74 -0.71
N ASP A 25 2.53 -4.59 -0.50
CA ASP A 25 2.58 -5.93 -1.11
C ASP A 25 1.51 -6.87 -0.53
N GLN A 26 1.24 -6.78 0.78
CA GLN A 26 0.16 -7.52 1.40
C GLN A 26 -1.22 -7.12 0.84
N VAL A 27 -1.45 -5.83 0.58
CA VAL A 27 -2.68 -5.34 -0.07
C VAL A 27 -2.80 -5.93 -1.47
N ARG A 28 -1.73 -5.94 -2.27
CA ARG A 28 -1.73 -6.55 -3.61
C ARG A 28 -2.02 -8.05 -3.57
N ALA A 29 -1.41 -8.77 -2.63
CA ALA A 29 -1.62 -10.20 -2.46
C ALA A 29 -3.08 -10.52 -2.07
N THR A 30 -3.64 -9.77 -1.12
CA THR A 30 -5.04 -9.87 -0.72
C THR A 30 -5.96 -9.58 -1.91
N MET A 31 -5.71 -8.50 -2.65
CA MET A 31 -6.47 -8.16 -3.85
C MET A 31 -6.46 -9.31 -4.87
N ALA A 32 -5.28 -9.89 -5.15
CA ALA A 32 -5.15 -11.01 -6.08
C ALA A 32 -5.88 -12.28 -5.60
N SER A 33 -6.01 -12.50 -4.30
CA SER A 33 -6.82 -13.59 -3.73
C SER A 33 -8.30 -13.33 -3.92
N LEU A 34 -8.76 -12.12 -3.62
CA LEU A 34 -10.17 -11.75 -3.76
C LEU A 34 -10.60 -11.72 -5.24
N ASP A 35 -9.74 -11.28 -6.16
CA ASP A 35 -9.99 -11.29 -7.60
C ASP A 35 -10.28 -12.69 -8.14
N ARG A 36 -9.56 -13.70 -7.64
CA ARG A 36 -9.77 -15.10 -8.02
C ARG A 36 -11.13 -15.64 -7.55
N GLU A 37 -11.64 -15.13 -6.43
CA GLU A 37 -12.97 -15.49 -5.96
C GLU A 37 -14.06 -14.72 -6.73
N ALA A 38 -13.86 -13.42 -6.93
CA ALA A 38 -14.77 -12.58 -7.70
C ALA A 38 -14.90 -13.03 -9.16
N SER A 39 -13.85 -13.62 -9.76
CA SER A 39 -13.91 -14.16 -11.12
C SER A 39 -14.84 -15.37 -11.27
N LYS A 40 -15.23 -16.02 -10.16
CA LYS A 40 -16.21 -17.11 -10.20
C LYS A 40 -17.63 -16.59 -10.40
N VAL A 41 -17.88 -15.31 -10.14
CA VAL A 41 -19.18 -14.66 -10.36
C VAL A 41 -19.50 -14.60 -11.85
N GLY A 42 -20.70 -15.04 -12.22
CA GLY A 42 -21.10 -15.34 -13.60
C GLY A 42 -21.06 -16.83 -13.92
N THR A 43 -20.29 -17.63 -13.18
CA THR A 43 -20.24 -19.10 -13.31
C THR A 43 -20.94 -19.79 -12.14
N VAL A 44 -20.58 -19.42 -10.91
CA VAL A 44 -21.14 -20.03 -9.67
C VAL A 44 -22.33 -19.26 -9.11
N TRP A 45 -22.42 -17.98 -9.45
CA TRP A 45 -23.48 -17.08 -9.02
C TRP A 45 -23.90 -16.19 -10.19
N THR A 46 -25.17 -16.22 -10.56
CA THR A 46 -25.73 -15.56 -11.75
C THR A 46 -26.94 -14.68 -11.40
N GLY A 47 -27.40 -13.89 -12.38
CA GLY A 47 -28.54 -12.98 -12.26
C GLY A 47 -28.14 -11.56 -11.85
N THR A 48 -29.12 -10.67 -11.71
CA THR A 48 -28.90 -9.23 -11.52
C THR A 48 -28.04 -8.88 -10.30
N GLY A 49 -28.12 -9.67 -9.23
CA GLY A 49 -27.27 -9.48 -8.04
C GLY A 49 -25.79 -9.73 -8.34
N ALA A 50 -25.49 -10.76 -9.12
CA ALA A 50 -24.13 -11.11 -9.53
C ALA A 50 -23.52 -10.06 -10.46
N GLU A 51 -24.33 -9.52 -11.38
CA GLU A 51 -23.93 -8.42 -12.27
C GLU A 51 -23.60 -7.14 -11.49
N ARG A 52 -24.48 -6.73 -10.57
CA ARG A 52 -24.24 -5.57 -9.69
C ARG A 52 -22.98 -5.74 -8.85
N PHE A 53 -22.74 -6.94 -8.32
CA PHE A 53 -21.51 -7.23 -7.59
C PHE A 53 -20.28 -7.11 -8.49
N ARG A 54 -20.32 -7.67 -9.71
CA ARG A 54 -19.20 -7.58 -10.67
C ARG A 54 -18.86 -6.14 -11.01
N GLU A 55 -19.86 -5.28 -11.18
CA GLU A 55 -19.66 -3.85 -11.43
C GLU A 55 -19.03 -3.16 -10.20
N ALA A 56 -19.60 -3.38 -9.01
CA ALA A 56 -19.07 -2.83 -7.76
C ALA A 56 -17.62 -3.28 -7.50
N TRP A 57 -17.31 -4.54 -7.81
CA TRP A 57 -15.97 -5.12 -7.65
C TRP A 57 -14.89 -4.38 -8.44
N GLN A 58 -15.21 -3.85 -9.64
CA GLN A 58 -14.25 -3.05 -10.40
C GLN A 58 -13.85 -1.78 -9.65
N SER A 59 -14.82 -1.10 -9.02
CA SER A 59 -14.56 0.08 -8.20
C SER A 59 -13.74 -0.26 -6.95
N TYR A 60 -14.01 -1.39 -6.31
CA TYR A 60 -13.24 -1.85 -5.15
C TYR A 60 -11.79 -2.15 -5.52
N ARG A 61 -11.56 -2.86 -6.63
CA ARG A 61 -10.21 -3.10 -7.17
C ARG A 61 -9.42 -1.81 -7.35
N ALA A 62 -10.04 -0.82 -7.99
CA ALA A 62 -9.38 0.47 -8.21
C ALA A 62 -9.03 1.19 -6.90
N ALA A 63 -9.81 0.99 -5.83
CA ALA A 63 -9.49 1.54 -4.51
C ALA A 63 -8.32 0.80 -3.84
N PHE A 64 -8.29 -0.54 -3.90
CA PHE A 64 -7.18 -1.33 -3.37
C PHE A 64 -5.87 -1.05 -4.11
N GLN A 65 -5.91 -0.93 -5.44
CA GLN A 65 -4.75 -0.58 -6.24
C GLN A 65 -4.19 0.78 -5.81
N ARG A 66 -5.05 1.81 -5.74
CA ARG A 66 -4.66 3.15 -5.24
C ARG A 66 -4.06 3.07 -3.85
N MET A 67 -4.66 2.34 -2.92
CA MET A 67 -4.10 2.19 -1.58
C MET A 67 -2.68 1.58 -1.60
N SER A 68 -2.43 0.56 -2.43
CA SER A 68 -1.08 0.00 -2.58
C SER A 68 -0.08 0.99 -3.17
N GLU A 69 -0.52 1.87 -4.08
CA GLU A 69 0.30 2.92 -4.68
C GLU A 69 0.65 4.00 -3.64
N GLU A 70 -0.34 4.47 -2.88
CA GLU A 70 -0.16 5.45 -1.79
C GLU A 70 0.77 4.94 -0.69
N LEU A 71 0.69 3.66 -0.31
CA LEU A 71 1.61 3.07 0.67
C LEU A 71 3.06 3.04 0.16
N ASN A 72 3.27 2.75 -1.13
CA ASN A 72 4.59 2.82 -1.73
C ASN A 72 5.11 4.25 -1.82
N GLU A 73 4.23 5.21 -2.12
CA GLU A 73 4.60 6.63 -2.16
C GLU A 73 4.99 7.12 -0.76
N ALA A 74 4.24 6.77 0.28
CA ALA A 74 4.62 7.06 1.66
C ALA A 74 6.01 6.50 2.01
N SER A 75 6.33 5.28 1.59
CA SER A 75 7.67 4.70 1.76
C SER A 75 8.78 5.51 1.07
N ARG A 76 8.53 5.98 -0.17
CA ARG A 76 9.47 6.83 -0.91
C ARG A 76 9.70 8.18 -0.23
N VAL A 77 8.62 8.79 0.27
CA VAL A 77 8.67 10.05 1.02
C VAL A 77 9.55 9.88 2.28
N ILE A 78 9.32 8.83 3.07
CA ILE A 78 10.12 8.54 4.27
C ILE A 78 11.61 8.38 3.91
N ASN A 79 11.92 7.61 2.88
CA ASN A 79 13.30 7.41 2.42
C ASN A 79 13.95 8.72 1.96
N THR A 80 13.19 9.60 1.29
CA THR A 80 13.68 10.92 0.85
C THR A 80 14.07 11.77 2.05
N TYR A 81 13.21 11.87 3.06
CA TYR A 81 13.52 12.61 4.29
C TYR A 81 14.71 12.01 5.03
N ARG A 82 14.81 10.67 5.11
CA ARG A 82 15.95 9.97 5.73
C ARG A 82 17.27 10.38 5.06
N THR A 83 17.33 10.32 3.72
CA THR A 83 18.54 10.72 2.96
C THR A 83 18.88 12.20 3.18
N ASN A 84 17.88 13.08 3.24
CA ASN A 84 18.11 14.50 3.53
C ASN A 84 18.73 14.71 4.91
N ILE A 85 18.27 13.99 5.95
CA ILE A 85 18.82 14.05 7.31
C ILE A 85 20.26 13.51 7.34
N GLU A 86 20.51 12.36 6.72
CA GLU A 86 21.84 11.75 6.65
C GLU A 86 22.85 12.66 5.93
N SER A 87 22.41 13.39 4.90
CA SER A 87 23.27 14.33 4.16
C SER A 87 23.53 15.63 4.93
N ALA A 88 22.57 16.13 5.71
CA ALA A 88 22.72 17.35 6.50
C ALA A 88 23.50 17.16 7.81
N THR A 89 23.62 15.91 8.29
CA THR A 89 24.31 15.56 9.54
C THR A 89 25.73 15.02 9.33
N ARG A 90 26.16 14.88 8.07
CA ARG A 90 27.52 14.49 7.68
C ARG A 90 28.36 15.71 7.35
#